data_AF-A0A7V9I8X2-F1
#
_entry.id   AF-A0A7V9I8X2-F1
#
_cell.length_a   1.000
_cell.length_b   1.000
_cell.length_c   1.000
_cell.angle_alpha   90.00
_cell.angle_beta   90.00
_cell.angle_gamma   90.00
#
_symmetry.space_group_name_H-M   'P 1'
#
loop_
_entity.id
_entity.type
_entity.pdbx_description
1 polymer ?
#
loop_
_entity_poly.entity_id
_entity_poly.type
_entity_poly.pdbx_seq_one_letter_code
_entity_poly.pdbx_strand_id
1 'polypeptide(L)'
;MADGGRWITPGVPSRWGTGHKGRAPMLALIVWLLASVLLAAPTVAVGAPGNDASECAVGVDFLGFSDALNKQTYEGTNVGGLSALTYDRSRGVYYSLVDNEDSTAARYYTLRIPLDGGTLGEPTILDVTTLRDASGQPYTGENFDGEGIALTHTRQLLISSETEPSIRRFSLDGRLSEELPVPCASWLPLRGRPPRTEAW
;
A
#
# COMPACT_ATOMS: atom_id res chain seq x y z
N MET A 1 27.55 81.81 -18.82
CA MET A 1 26.98 80.67 -19.58
C MET A 1 26.63 79.63 -18.55
N ALA A 2 25.45 79.77 -17.94
CA ALA A 2 24.20 79.08 -18.30
C ALA A 2 24.02 77.92 -17.30
N ASP A 3 22.90 77.63 -16.67
CA ASP A 3 21.53 78.19 -16.60
C ASP A 3 20.95 77.62 -15.28
N GLY A 4 20.29 78.38 -14.40
CA GLY A 4 18.81 78.39 -14.25
C GLY A 4 18.26 77.11 -13.56
N GLY A 5 17.51 77.10 -12.46
CA GLY A 5 16.86 78.05 -11.54
C GLY A 5 16.36 77.24 -10.31
N ARG A 6 16.38 77.77 -9.08
CA ARG A 6 15.25 78.38 -8.32
C ARG A 6 14.01 77.44 -8.24
N TRP A 7 13.48 77.06 -7.07
CA TRP A 7 12.67 77.91 -6.16
C TRP A 7 12.78 77.57 -4.66
N ILE A 8 12.37 78.57 -3.87
CA ILE A 8 12.54 78.83 -2.43
C ILE A 8 11.18 78.69 -1.73
N THR A 9 11.13 78.30 -0.44
CA THR A 9 10.34 78.92 0.68
C THR A 9 10.50 78.13 2.00
N PRO A 10 10.23 78.71 3.19
CA PRO A 10 11.26 78.78 4.24
C PRO A 10 10.89 78.17 5.63
N GLY A 11 11.95 77.74 6.33
CA GLY A 11 12.37 78.06 7.71
C GLY A 11 11.41 78.11 8.90
N VAL A 12 11.87 77.56 10.04
CA VAL A 12 11.69 78.08 11.43
C VAL A 12 12.94 77.68 12.25
N PRO A 13 13.44 78.48 13.23
CA PRO A 13 14.88 78.66 13.41
C PRO A 13 15.51 77.93 14.62
N SER A 14 16.84 77.76 14.51
CA SER A 14 17.90 78.02 15.51
C SER A 14 17.91 77.18 16.82
N ARG A 15 19.04 76.87 17.46
CA ARG A 15 20.41 77.40 17.42
C ARG A 15 21.29 76.41 18.20
N TRP A 16 22.42 76.02 17.61
CA TRP A 16 23.77 75.86 18.21
C TRP A 16 23.94 74.82 19.35
N GLY A 17 24.97 73.97 19.38
CA GLY A 17 26.15 73.84 18.54
C GLY A 17 27.08 72.76 19.09
N THR A 18 27.92 72.23 18.20
CA THR A 18 29.33 71.82 18.38
C THR A 18 29.67 70.99 19.63
N GLY A 19 29.99 69.70 19.57
CA GLY A 19 30.89 69.02 18.64
C GLY A 19 32.28 68.87 19.26
N HIS A 20 32.87 67.67 19.25
CA HIS A 20 34.26 67.40 18.84
C HIS A 20 34.65 65.92 19.00
N LYS A 21 35.04 65.33 17.86
CA LYS A 21 36.22 64.49 17.61
C LYS A 21 36.41 63.19 18.40
N GLY A 22 36.05 62.09 17.73
CA GLY A 22 37.05 61.20 17.13
C GLY A 22 37.81 60.25 18.07
N ARG A 23 37.44 58.98 18.01
CA ARG A 23 38.32 57.81 17.79
C ARG A 23 37.48 56.53 17.95
N ALA A 24 37.21 55.83 16.85
CA ALA A 24 36.87 54.40 16.91
C ALA A 24 38.19 53.62 17.04
N PRO A 25 38.21 52.48 17.75
CA PRO A 25 37.83 51.25 17.03
C PRO A 25 37.10 50.20 17.89
N MET A 26 36.32 49.39 17.17
CA MET A 26 36.12 47.96 17.33
C MET A 26 35.78 47.36 18.71
N LEU A 27 34.61 46.70 18.71
CA LEU A 27 34.29 45.48 19.47
C LEU A 27 34.34 45.58 20.99
N ALA A 28 33.26 46.09 21.59
CA ALA A 28 32.76 45.59 22.87
C ALA A 28 31.33 46.10 23.12
N LEU A 29 30.33 45.50 22.46
CA LEU A 29 28.96 45.49 22.98
C LEU A 29 28.20 44.27 22.45
N ILE A 30 28.75 43.09 22.75
CA ILE A 30 27.94 41.90 22.96
C ILE A 30 27.33 42.09 24.36
N VAL A 31 26.09 41.64 24.55
CA VAL A 31 25.24 41.76 25.74
C VAL A 31 24.34 43.01 25.72
N TRP A 32 23.02 42.77 25.72
CA TRP A 32 21.88 43.69 25.71
C TRP A 32 21.18 44.00 24.36
N LEU A 33 21.05 43.00 23.49
CA LEU A 33 19.98 42.99 22.48
C LEU A 33 19.53 41.57 22.08
N LEU A 34 19.52 40.63 23.05
CA LEU A 34 19.09 39.24 22.88
C LEU A 34 18.30 38.77 24.11
N ALA A 35 17.26 39.50 24.51
CA ALA A 35 16.41 39.10 25.64
C ALA A 35 14.91 39.23 25.37
N SER A 36 14.50 39.25 24.10
CA SER A 36 13.08 39.28 23.73
C SER A 36 12.82 38.68 22.35
N VAL A 37 13.35 37.49 22.10
CA VAL A 37 12.73 36.54 21.18
C VAL A 37 12.17 35.43 22.06
N LEU A 38 11.01 35.73 22.65
CA LEU A 38 10.23 34.74 23.38
C LEU A 38 9.76 33.71 22.35
N LEU A 39 10.18 32.46 22.53
CA LEU A 39 9.83 31.33 21.68
C LEU A 39 8.31 31.17 21.61
N ALA A 40 7.68 31.66 20.54
CA ALA A 40 6.40 31.13 20.10
C ALA A 40 6.70 29.88 19.26
N ALA A 41 6.91 28.74 19.93
CA ALA A 41 6.90 27.46 19.23
C ALA A 41 5.47 27.25 18.68
N PRO A 42 5.28 26.95 17.38
CA PRO A 42 3.98 26.49 16.92
C PRO A 42 3.72 25.17 17.64
N THR A 43 2.77 25.16 18.57
CA THR A 43 2.16 23.91 19.01
C THR A 43 1.41 23.38 17.81
N VAL A 44 2.04 22.49 17.05
CA VAL A 44 1.32 21.60 16.15
C VAL A 44 0.44 20.77 17.07
N ALA A 45 -0.84 21.11 17.16
CA ALA A 45 -1.82 20.20 17.70
C ALA A 45 -1.77 18.98 16.78
N VAL A 46 -1.03 17.95 17.19
CA VAL A 46 -1.19 16.62 16.63
C VAL A 46 -2.63 16.27 16.99
N GLY A 47 -3.54 16.48 16.04
CA GLY A 47 -4.89 15.95 16.16
C GLY A 47 -4.72 14.48 16.50
N ALA A 48 -5.32 14.04 17.60
CA ALA A 48 -5.47 12.61 17.84
C ALA A 48 -5.95 11.98 16.54
N PRO A 49 -5.38 10.85 16.09
CA PRO A 49 -5.89 10.18 14.91
C PRO A 49 -7.39 10.10 15.09
N GLY A 50 -8.14 10.66 14.14
CA GLY A 50 -9.59 10.59 14.18
C GLY A 50 -9.94 9.14 14.42
N ASN A 51 -10.88 8.89 15.32
CA ASN A 51 -11.44 7.56 15.54
C ASN A 51 -12.30 7.15 14.31
N ASP A 52 -11.83 7.43 13.10
CA ASP A 52 -12.24 6.79 11.85
C ASP A 52 -11.60 5.39 11.82
N ALA A 53 -11.65 4.69 12.96
CA ALA A 53 -11.58 3.25 12.95
C ALA A 53 -12.79 2.85 12.11
N SER A 54 -12.55 2.54 10.83
CA SER A 54 -13.50 1.90 9.94
C SER A 54 -14.29 0.94 10.79
N GLU A 55 -15.59 1.20 10.98
CA GLU A 55 -16.44 0.33 11.78
C GLU A 55 -16.17 -1.09 11.29
N CYS A 56 -15.61 -1.94 12.16
CA CYS A 56 -15.42 -3.33 11.80
C CYS A 56 -16.79 -3.85 11.41
N ALA A 57 -16.89 -4.53 10.26
CA ALA A 57 -18.16 -5.10 9.81
C ALA A 57 -18.82 -5.82 10.99
N VAL A 58 -19.99 -5.34 11.41
CA VAL A 58 -20.59 -5.66 12.71
C VAL A 58 -21.23 -7.06 12.74
N GLY A 59 -20.99 -7.87 11.70
CA GLY A 59 -21.54 -9.21 11.55
C GLY A 59 -21.09 -9.89 10.26
N VAL A 60 -21.27 -11.20 10.21
CA VAL A 60 -21.10 -12.03 9.01
C VAL A 60 -22.45 -12.68 8.73
N ASP A 61 -23.00 -12.43 7.55
CA ASP A 61 -24.25 -13.06 7.11
C ASP A 61 -23.94 -14.19 6.12
N PHE A 62 -24.65 -15.30 6.28
CA PHE A 62 -24.61 -16.39 5.30
C PHE A 62 -25.63 -16.10 4.19
N LEU A 63 -25.13 -15.73 3.00
CA LEU A 63 -25.97 -15.36 1.86
C LEU A 63 -26.48 -16.56 1.05
N GLY A 64 -25.93 -17.76 1.29
CA GLY A 64 -26.29 -18.99 0.59
C GLY A 64 -25.09 -19.87 0.27
N PHE A 65 -25.35 -21.01 -0.37
CA PHE A 65 -24.34 -21.91 -0.93
C PHE A 65 -24.75 -22.34 -2.34
N SER A 66 -23.77 -22.77 -3.13
CA SER A 66 -23.99 -23.39 -4.43
C SER A 66 -22.93 -24.48 -4.64
N ASP A 67 -23.33 -25.56 -5.30
CA ASP A 67 -22.49 -26.66 -5.73
C ASP A 67 -22.29 -26.68 -7.26
N ALA A 68 -22.65 -25.60 -7.97
CA ALA A 68 -22.63 -25.56 -9.42
C ALA A 68 -21.24 -25.79 -10.04
N LEU A 69 -20.17 -25.46 -9.31
CA LEU A 69 -18.79 -25.72 -9.75
C LEU A 69 -18.30 -27.14 -9.44
N ASN A 70 -19.06 -27.92 -8.66
CA ASN A 70 -18.68 -29.25 -8.24
C ASN A 70 -18.56 -30.20 -9.45
N LYS A 71 -17.43 -30.91 -9.54
CA LYS A 71 -17.12 -31.87 -10.61
C LYS A 71 -17.20 -31.28 -12.03
N GLN A 72 -17.06 -29.96 -12.16
CA GLN A 72 -17.01 -29.31 -13.45
C GLN A 72 -15.63 -29.42 -14.08
N THR A 73 -15.62 -29.33 -15.40
CA THR A 73 -14.40 -29.07 -16.17
C THR A 73 -14.59 -27.79 -16.97
N TYR A 74 -13.53 -27.02 -17.15
CA TYR A 74 -13.54 -25.81 -17.95
C TYR A 74 -12.26 -25.73 -18.78
N GLU A 75 -12.41 -25.60 -20.09
CA GLU A 75 -11.30 -25.58 -21.06
C GLU A 75 -10.24 -26.67 -20.83
N GLY A 76 -10.69 -27.89 -20.54
CA GLY A 76 -9.81 -29.05 -20.33
C GLY A 76 -9.15 -29.13 -18.95
N THR A 77 -9.51 -28.26 -18.02
CA THR A 77 -9.03 -28.30 -16.63
C THR A 77 -10.14 -28.70 -15.66
N ASN A 78 -9.80 -29.48 -14.63
CA ASN A 78 -10.73 -29.78 -13.54
C ASN A 78 -10.88 -28.55 -12.65
N VAL A 79 -12.12 -28.23 -12.30
CA VAL A 79 -12.44 -27.13 -11.39
C VAL A 79 -12.47 -27.70 -9.97
N GLY A 80 -11.45 -27.39 -9.19
CA GLY A 80 -11.23 -27.91 -7.86
C GLY A 80 -10.02 -27.25 -7.19
N GLY A 81 -9.76 -27.60 -5.93
CA GLY A 81 -8.61 -27.06 -5.19
C GLY A 81 -8.63 -25.53 -5.12
N LEU A 82 -9.79 -24.89 -4.98
CA LEU A 82 -9.86 -23.43 -4.93
C LEU A 82 -9.49 -22.96 -3.52
N SER A 83 -8.33 -22.32 -3.37
CA SER A 83 -7.75 -21.92 -2.08
C SER A 83 -7.95 -20.43 -1.76
N ALA A 84 -7.98 -19.56 -2.79
CA ALA A 84 -8.07 -18.12 -2.60
C ALA A 84 -8.97 -17.42 -3.63
N LEU A 85 -9.52 -16.26 -3.26
CA LEU A 85 -10.45 -15.49 -4.08
C LEU A 85 -10.20 -13.98 -3.93
N THR A 86 -10.26 -13.23 -5.03
CA THR A 86 -10.25 -11.75 -5.01
C THR A 86 -11.28 -11.18 -5.96
N TYR A 87 -11.75 -9.94 -5.71
CA TYR A 87 -12.83 -9.32 -6.48
C TYR A 87 -12.33 -8.16 -7.36
N ASP A 88 -12.58 -8.26 -8.67
CA ASP A 88 -12.44 -7.14 -9.61
C ASP A 88 -13.76 -6.37 -9.70
N ARG A 89 -13.89 -5.33 -8.87
CA ARG A 89 -15.05 -4.42 -8.83
C ARG A 89 -15.35 -3.78 -10.19
N SER A 90 -14.35 -3.49 -11.00
CA SER A 90 -14.55 -2.79 -12.28
C SER A 90 -15.18 -3.69 -13.34
N ARG A 91 -14.94 -5.01 -13.24
CA ARG A 91 -15.49 -6.02 -14.16
C ARG A 91 -16.68 -6.77 -13.56
N GLY A 92 -16.89 -6.67 -12.25
CA GLY A 92 -17.90 -7.44 -11.54
C GLY A 92 -17.63 -8.94 -11.61
N VAL A 93 -16.36 -9.34 -11.47
CA VAL A 93 -15.91 -10.74 -11.52
C VAL A 93 -14.94 -11.03 -10.39
N TYR A 94 -14.78 -12.30 -10.05
CA TYR A 94 -13.81 -12.78 -9.09
C TYR A 94 -12.69 -13.54 -9.78
N TYR A 95 -11.49 -13.51 -9.22
CA TYR A 95 -10.40 -14.40 -9.60
C TYR A 95 -10.18 -15.41 -8.49
N SER A 96 -10.38 -16.69 -8.81
CA SER A 96 -10.24 -17.81 -7.88
C SER A 96 -8.98 -18.59 -8.20
N LEU A 97 -8.02 -18.57 -7.28
CA LEU A 97 -6.74 -19.27 -7.42
C LEU A 97 -6.92 -20.76 -7.12
N VAL A 98 -6.21 -21.59 -7.89
CA VAL A 98 -6.06 -23.01 -7.61
C VAL A 98 -4.83 -23.22 -6.72
N ASP A 99 -5.02 -24.07 -5.72
CA ASP A 99 -4.02 -24.68 -4.84
C ASP A 99 -3.00 -25.53 -5.63
N ASN A 100 -2.08 -26.20 -4.96
CA ASN A 100 -1.17 -27.16 -5.56
C ASN A 100 -1.94 -28.35 -6.16
N GLU A 101 -1.79 -28.57 -7.48
CA GLU A 101 -2.38 -29.71 -8.18
C GLU A 101 -1.30 -30.44 -9.01
N ASP A 102 -0.29 -30.96 -8.30
CA ASP A 102 0.78 -31.82 -8.79
C ASP A 102 1.45 -31.30 -10.07
N SER A 103 1.31 -32.00 -11.20
CA SER A 103 1.93 -31.65 -12.48
C SER A 103 1.06 -30.77 -13.37
N THR A 104 -0.16 -30.43 -12.93
CA THR A 104 -1.04 -29.59 -13.74
C THR A 104 -0.57 -28.13 -13.70
N ALA A 105 -0.88 -27.39 -14.77
CA ALA A 105 -0.48 -26.00 -14.84
C ALA A 105 -1.22 -25.18 -13.77
N ALA A 106 -0.46 -24.43 -12.97
CA ALA A 106 -1.00 -23.48 -12.00
C ALA A 106 -1.85 -22.43 -12.70
N ARG A 107 -2.99 -22.08 -12.11
CA ARG A 107 -4.01 -21.29 -12.78
C ARG A 107 -4.94 -20.60 -11.80
N TYR A 108 -5.67 -19.61 -12.30
CA TYR A 108 -6.86 -19.09 -11.65
C TYR A 108 -8.04 -19.10 -12.62
N TYR A 109 -9.25 -19.22 -12.06
CA TYR A 109 -10.49 -19.06 -12.80
C TYR A 109 -11.02 -17.64 -12.65
N THR A 110 -11.55 -17.07 -13.73
CA THR A 110 -12.39 -15.88 -13.65
C THR A 110 -13.83 -16.34 -13.45
N LEU A 111 -14.45 -15.93 -12.34
CA LEU A 111 -15.80 -16.33 -11.96
C LEU A 111 -16.75 -15.14 -11.97
N ARG A 112 -17.99 -15.37 -12.39
CA ARG A 112 -19.11 -14.50 -12.01
C ARG A 112 -19.87 -15.16 -10.89
N ILE A 113 -20.03 -14.44 -9.78
CA ILE A 113 -20.80 -14.88 -8.62
C ILE A 113 -21.93 -13.86 -8.42
N PRO A 114 -23.15 -14.14 -8.89
CA PRO A 114 -24.28 -13.23 -8.74
C PRO A 114 -24.65 -13.08 -7.26
N LEU A 115 -24.91 -11.84 -6.85
CA LEU A 115 -25.52 -11.52 -5.56
C LEU A 115 -26.75 -10.65 -5.85
N ASP A 116 -27.94 -11.21 -5.70
CA ASP A 116 -29.20 -10.50 -5.90
C ASP A 116 -29.94 -10.36 -4.57
N GLY A 117 -30.25 -9.12 -4.19
CA GLY A 117 -30.94 -8.83 -2.93
C GLY A 117 -30.28 -9.41 -1.67
N GLY A 118 -28.96 -9.63 -1.68
CA GLY A 118 -28.24 -10.28 -0.56
C GLY A 118 -28.33 -11.82 -0.56
N THR A 119 -28.77 -12.44 -1.65
CA THR A 119 -28.79 -13.91 -1.82
C THR A 119 -27.74 -14.33 -2.84
N LEU A 120 -27.04 -15.43 -2.55
CA LEU A 120 -26.09 -16.04 -3.47
C LEU A 120 -26.81 -16.69 -4.65
N GLY A 121 -26.48 -16.26 -5.86
CA GLY A 121 -26.89 -16.93 -7.10
C GLY A 121 -25.88 -17.98 -7.55
N GLU A 122 -26.17 -18.64 -8.67
CA GLU A 122 -25.31 -19.68 -9.22
C GLU A 122 -24.00 -19.11 -9.80
N PRO A 123 -22.82 -19.53 -9.31
CA PRO A 123 -21.54 -19.09 -9.83
C PRO A 123 -21.28 -19.71 -11.22
N THR A 124 -20.65 -18.94 -12.10
CA THR A 124 -20.29 -19.37 -13.46
C THR A 124 -18.83 -19.07 -13.75
N ILE A 125 -18.18 -19.98 -14.49
CA ILE A 125 -16.80 -19.80 -14.93
C ILE A 125 -16.83 -19.05 -16.25
N LEU A 126 -16.07 -17.96 -16.31
CA LEU A 126 -15.96 -17.10 -17.48
C LEU A 126 -14.66 -17.30 -18.25
N ASP A 127 -13.60 -17.73 -17.56
CA ASP A 127 -12.27 -17.89 -18.14
C ASP A 127 -11.37 -18.72 -17.21
N VAL A 128 -10.27 -19.25 -17.75
CA VAL A 128 -9.16 -19.84 -16.99
C VAL A 128 -7.84 -19.26 -17.48
N THR A 129 -6.99 -18.83 -16.56
CA THR A 129 -5.69 -18.23 -16.90
C THR A 129 -4.56 -19.00 -16.25
N THR A 130 -3.67 -19.53 -17.09
CA THR A 130 -2.43 -20.20 -16.64
C THR A 130 -1.41 -19.17 -16.15
N LEU A 131 -0.83 -19.43 -14.98
CA LEU A 131 0.28 -18.66 -14.44
C LEU A 131 1.60 -19.14 -15.05
N ARG A 132 2.40 -18.20 -15.52
CA ARG A 132 3.61 -18.46 -16.29
C ARG A 132 4.78 -17.65 -15.75
N ASP A 133 5.95 -18.25 -15.76
CA ASP A 133 7.20 -17.59 -15.40
C ASP A 133 7.62 -16.53 -16.44
N ALA A 134 8.75 -15.86 -16.19
CA ALA A 134 9.29 -14.84 -17.09
C ALA A 134 9.67 -15.39 -18.49
N SER A 135 9.96 -16.68 -18.59
CA SER A 135 10.25 -17.37 -19.86
C SER A 135 8.97 -17.80 -20.62
N GLY A 136 7.80 -17.67 -19.99
CA GLY A 136 6.50 -18.07 -20.52
C GLY A 136 6.13 -19.53 -20.23
N GLN A 137 6.96 -20.26 -19.48
CA GLN A 137 6.66 -21.62 -19.07
C GLN A 137 5.61 -21.62 -17.97
N PRO A 138 4.62 -22.53 -18.02
CA PRO A 138 3.67 -22.69 -16.93
C PRO A 138 4.37 -23.06 -15.62
N TYR A 139 3.91 -22.46 -14.54
CA TYR A 139 4.11 -23.02 -13.20
C TYR A 139 3.30 -24.32 -13.06
N THR A 140 3.73 -25.21 -12.16
CA THR A 140 3.02 -26.42 -11.76
C THR A 140 3.09 -26.56 -10.23
N GLY A 141 2.46 -27.59 -9.67
CA GLY A 141 2.59 -27.93 -8.25
C GLY A 141 4.02 -28.23 -7.78
N GLU A 142 4.97 -28.44 -8.68
CA GLU A 142 6.39 -28.57 -8.30
C GLU A 142 7.00 -27.24 -7.83
N ASN A 143 6.44 -26.12 -8.25
CA ASN A 143 7.00 -24.79 -8.06
C ASN A 143 5.95 -23.69 -7.92
N PHE A 144 4.74 -24.07 -7.50
CA PHE A 144 3.64 -23.16 -7.23
C PHE A 144 2.54 -23.84 -6.42
N ASP A 145 2.20 -23.23 -5.30
CA ASP A 145 1.26 -23.74 -4.30
C ASP A 145 0.41 -22.58 -3.80
N GLY A 146 -0.60 -22.25 -4.59
CA GLY A 146 -1.29 -20.97 -4.50
C GLY A 146 -2.19 -20.88 -3.27
N GLU A 147 -1.92 -19.93 -2.37
CA GLU A 147 -2.66 -19.82 -1.10
C GLU A 147 -3.29 -18.44 -0.86
N GLY A 148 -2.92 -17.45 -1.66
CA GLY A 148 -3.43 -16.09 -1.51
C GLY A 148 -3.43 -15.37 -2.84
N ILE A 149 -4.47 -14.59 -3.11
CA ILE A 149 -4.58 -13.76 -4.31
C ILE A 149 -5.17 -12.40 -3.97
N ALA A 150 -4.53 -11.34 -4.46
CA ALA A 150 -5.02 -9.97 -4.30
C ALA A 150 -4.88 -9.18 -5.59
N LEU A 151 -5.97 -8.53 -6.03
CA LEU A 151 -5.94 -7.59 -7.14
C LEU A 151 -5.47 -6.21 -6.67
N THR A 152 -4.41 -5.71 -7.29
CA THR A 152 -3.86 -4.36 -7.02
C THR A 152 -4.61 -3.28 -7.81
N HIS A 153 -4.51 -2.03 -7.36
CA HIS A 153 -5.09 -0.87 -8.07
C HIS A 153 -4.56 -0.68 -9.49
N THR A 154 -3.33 -1.15 -9.77
CA THR A 154 -2.70 -1.12 -11.10
C THR A 154 -3.07 -2.32 -11.97
N ARG A 155 -4.08 -3.11 -11.58
CA ARG A 155 -4.59 -4.29 -12.31
C ARG A 155 -3.55 -5.39 -12.50
N GLN A 156 -2.82 -5.69 -11.43
CA GLN A 156 -1.94 -6.85 -11.33
C GLN A 156 -2.37 -7.73 -10.16
N LEU A 157 -2.09 -9.02 -10.23
CA LEU A 157 -2.37 -10.00 -9.18
C LEU A 157 -1.12 -10.18 -8.33
N LEU A 158 -1.24 -10.00 -7.02
CA LEU A 158 -0.25 -10.49 -6.06
C LEU A 158 -0.70 -11.87 -5.61
N ILE A 159 0.17 -12.87 -5.77
CA ILE A 159 -0.12 -14.26 -5.44
C ILE A 159 0.97 -14.81 -4.54
N SER A 160 0.58 -15.44 -3.42
CA SER A 160 1.50 -16.15 -2.53
C SER A 160 1.56 -17.64 -2.88
N SER A 161 2.76 -18.22 -2.71
CA SER A 161 3.03 -19.65 -2.89
C SER A 161 3.68 -20.26 -1.64
N GLU A 162 3.30 -21.47 -1.24
CA GLU A 162 3.85 -22.18 -0.07
C GLU A 162 5.00 -23.16 -0.40
N THR A 163 4.97 -23.85 -1.54
CA THR A 163 5.99 -24.85 -1.95
C THR A 163 7.37 -24.19 -2.07
N GLU A 164 7.43 -23.04 -2.73
CA GLU A 164 8.56 -22.14 -2.76
C GLU A 164 8.10 -20.79 -2.20
N PRO A 165 8.30 -20.57 -0.88
CA PRO A 165 7.74 -19.41 -0.18
C PRO A 165 8.03 -18.11 -0.92
N SER A 166 7.01 -17.56 -1.56
CA SER A 166 7.15 -16.42 -2.45
C SER A 166 5.89 -15.59 -2.47
N ILE A 167 6.04 -14.32 -2.84
CA ILE A 167 4.93 -13.45 -3.23
C ILE A 167 5.29 -12.89 -4.60
N ARG A 168 4.49 -13.22 -5.61
CA ARG A 168 4.75 -12.86 -7.00
C ARG A 168 3.66 -11.96 -7.56
N ARG A 169 4.06 -11.09 -8.47
CA ARG A 169 3.19 -10.17 -9.20
C ARG A 169 2.98 -10.69 -10.62
N PHE A 170 1.73 -10.99 -10.95
CA PHE A 170 1.31 -11.40 -12.29
C PHE A 170 0.47 -10.33 -12.96
N SER A 171 0.58 -10.22 -14.28
CA SER A 171 -0.44 -9.55 -15.08
C SER A 171 -1.73 -10.39 -15.14
N LEU A 172 -2.83 -9.78 -15.56
CA LEU A 172 -4.14 -10.46 -15.70
C LEU A 172 -4.22 -11.48 -16.85
N ASP A 173 -3.15 -11.63 -17.63
CA ASP A 173 -2.98 -12.72 -18.60
C ASP A 173 -2.07 -13.83 -18.06
N GLY A 174 -1.71 -13.77 -16.77
CA GLY A 174 -0.97 -14.81 -16.05
C GLY A 174 0.55 -14.75 -16.21
N ARG A 175 1.13 -13.71 -16.81
CA ARG A 175 2.59 -13.60 -16.93
C ARG A 175 3.21 -13.01 -15.68
N LEU A 176 4.27 -13.65 -15.18
CA LEU A 176 5.09 -13.10 -14.10
C LEU A 176 5.70 -11.76 -14.53
N SER A 177 5.62 -10.77 -13.64
CA SER A 177 6.26 -9.47 -13.80
C SER A 177 7.32 -9.17 -12.75
N GLU A 178 7.13 -9.63 -11.53
CA GLU A 178 8.02 -9.35 -10.40
C GLU A 178 7.84 -10.42 -9.32
N GLU A 179 8.91 -10.74 -8.61
CA GLU A 179 8.87 -11.51 -7.36
C GLU A 179 9.29 -10.58 -6.22
N LEU A 180 8.46 -10.48 -5.19
CA LEU A 180 8.74 -9.65 -4.03
C LEU A 180 9.74 -10.36 -3.12
N PRO A 181 10.68 -9.63 -2.50
CA PRO A 181 11.65 -10.23 -1.61
C PRO A 181 10.95 -10.82 -0.38
N VAL A 182 11.01 -12.14 -0.23
CA VAL A 182 10.66 -12.83 1.01
C VAL A 182 11.94 -13.00 1.83
N PRO A 183 12.02 -12.44 3.06
CA PRO A 183 13.22 -12.58 3.88
C PRO A 183 13.54 -14.06 4.15
N CYS A 184 14.76 -14.48 3.86
CA CYS A 184 15.25 -15.76 4.36
C CYS A 184 15.24 -15.74 5.90
N ALA A 185 14.67 -16.77 6.50
CA ALA A 185 14.22 -16.78 7.89
C ALA A 185 15.27 -16.31 8.92
N SER A 186 14.96 -15.22 9.62
CA SER A 186 15.42 -15.01 11.01
C SER A 186 14.33 -14.37 11.88
N TRP A 187 13.06 -14.71 11.66
CA TRP A 187 11.96 -14.15 12.43
C TRP A 187 11.53 -15.12 13.54
N LEU A 188 12.08 -14.81 14.73
CA LEU A 188 11.66 -15.17 16.09
C LEU A 188 11.97 -16.61 16.57
N PRO A 189 12.73 -16.79 17.68
CA PRO A 189 12.65 -18.05 18.42
C PRO A 189 11.20 -18.22 18.86
N LEU A 190 10.62 -19.40 18.61
CA LEU A 190 9.36 -19.81 19.21
C LEU A 190 9.52 -19.79 20.74
N ARG A 191 9.34 -18.63 21.37
CA ARG A 191 9.21 -18.54 22.81
C ARG A 191 7.86 -19.11 23.16
N GLY A 192 7.87 -20.37 23.60
CA GLY A 192 6.68 -21.02 24.17
C GLY A 192 6.22 -22.29 23.47
N ARG A 193 7.11 -23.10 22.86
CA ARG A 193 6.74 -24.51 22.64
C ARG A 193 6.74 -25.21 24.01
N PRO A 194 5.59 -25.57 24.61
CA PRO A 194 5.61 -26.42 25.78
C PRO A 194 6.25 -27.77 25.38
N PRO A 195 7.01 -28.42 26.29
CA PRO A 195 7.56 -29.73 26.01
C PRO A 195 6.43 -30.69 25.64
N ARG A 196 6.63 -31.46 24.57
CA ARG A 196 5.74 -32.58 24.24
C ARG A 196 5.79 -33.56 25.41
N THR A 197 4.68 -33.71 26.13
CA THR A 197 4.43 -34.91 26.91
C THR A 197 4.13 -36.02 25.93
N GLU A 198 5.08 -36.94 25.75
CA GLU A 198 4.77 -38.20 25.09
C GLU A 198 3.86 -39.02 26.00
N ALA A 199 2.63 -39.22 25.53
CA ALA A 199 1.75 -40.29 25.96
C ALA A 199 1.27 -40.94 24.66
N TRP A 200 1.87 -42.06 24.29
CA TRP A 200 1.29 -43.42 24.35
C TRP A 200 2.36 -44.42 23.93
#